data_AF-A0A383E851-F1
#
_entry.id   AF-A0A383E851-F1
#
_cell.length_a   1.000
_cell.length_b   1.000
_cell.length_c   1.000
_cell.angle_alpha   90.00
_cell.angle_beta   90.00
_cell.angle_gamma   90.00
#
_symmetry.space_group_name_H-M   'P 1'
#
loop_
_entity.id
_entity.type
_entity.pdbx_description
1 polymer ?
#
loop_
_entity_poly.entity_id
_entity_poly.type
_entity_poly.pdbx_seq_one_letter_code
_entity_poly.pdbx_strand_id
1 'polypeptide(L)' 'MGPLTGIKVIELAGIGPGPFCGMMLADMGAEVIRIDRTGG' A
#
# COMPACT_ATOMS: atom_id res chain seq x y z
N MET A 1 -0.55 -16.16 4.12
CA MET A 1 0.89 -16.07 3.82
C MET A 1 1.01 -15.87 2.32
N GLY A 2 1.42 -14.68 1.88
CA GLY A 2 1.67 -14.35 0.48
C GLY A 2 3.15 -14.08 0.22
N PRO A 3 3.58 -13.94 -1.05
CA PRO A 3 4.99 -13.77 -1.42
C PRO A 3 5.66 -12.53 -0.83
N LEU A 4 4.90 -11.51 -0.39
CA LEU A 4 5.41 -10.28 0.22
C LEU A 4 5.27 -10.24 1.75
N THR A 5 5.02 -11.39 2.39
CA THR A 5 4.88 -11.47 3.85
C THR A 5 6.13 -10.90 4.55
N GLY A 6 5.92 -9.98 5.49
CA GLY A 6 7.00 -9.34 6.27
C GLY A 6 7.59 -8.07 5.62
N ILE A 7 7.15 -7.71 4.41
CA ILE A 7 7.52 -6.46 3.77
C ILE A 7 6.58 -5.34 4.21
N LYS A 8 7.15 -4.19 4.61
CA LYS A 8 6.41 -2.94 4.87
C LYS A 8 6.57 -1.99 3.69
N VAL A 9 5.46 -1.43 3.22
CA VAL A 9 5.44 -0.46 2.10
C VAL A 9 4.80 0.83 2.59
N ILE A 10 5.46 1.96 2.33
CA ILE A 10 4.89 3.29 2.57
C ILE A 10 4.30 3.79 1.25
N GLU A 11 3.00 4.05 1.23
CA GLU A 11 2.30 4.66 0.10
C GLU A 11 2.00 6.13 0.41
N LEU A 12 2.40 7.03 -0.47
CA LEU A 12 1.93 8.42 -0.41
C LEU A 12 0.58 8.55 -1.11
N ALA A 13 -0.36 9.26 -0.49
CA ALA A 13 -1.69 9.43 -1.01
C ALA A 13 -1.69 9.93 -2.47
N GLY A 14 -2.42 9.21 -3.31
CA GLY A 14 -2.63 9.49 -4.71
C GLY A 14 -3.97 8.92 -5.18
N ILE A 15 -4.23 9.07 -6.48
CA ILE A 15 -5.46 8.59 -7.14
C ILE A 15 -5.05 7.67 -8.29
N GLY A 16 -5.78 6.57 -8.47
CA GLY A 16 -5.63 5.68 -9.62
C GLY A 16 -4.47 4.66 -9.46
N PRO A 17 -3.42 4.73 -10.30
CA PRO A 17 -2.44 3.65 -10.41
C PRO A 17 -1.62 3.38 -9.14
N GLY A 18 -1.31 4.42 -8.34
CA GLY A 18 -0.59 4.27 -7.08
C GLY A 18 -1.36 3.42 -6.06
N PRO A 19 -2.56 3.85 -5.63
CA PRO A 19 -3.41 3.06 -4.73
C PRO A 19 -3.72 1.66 -5.25
N PHE A 20 -3.90 1.51 -6.56
CA PHE A 20 -4.14 0.19 -7.16
C PHE A 20 -2.93 -0.73 -7.00
N CYS A 21 -1.71 -0.21 -7.22
CA CYS A 21 -0.49 -0.95 -6.94
C CYS A 21 -0.39 -1.33 -5.45
N GLY A 22 -0.67 -0.38 -4.53
CA GLY A 22 -0.70 -0.64 -3.09
C GLY A 22 -1.66 -1.79 -2.71
N MET A 23 -2.86 -1.82 -3.28
CA MET A 23 -3.81 -2.91 -3.08
C MET A 23 -3.25 -4.26 -3.54
N MET A 24 -2.67 -4.32 -4.75
CA MET A 24 -2.06 -5.57 -5.25
C MET A 24 -0.92 -6.07 -4.36
N LEU A 25 -0.09 -5.16 -3.83
CA LEU A 25 0.99 -5.51 -2.90
C LEU A 25 0.44 -6.04 -1.57
N ALA A 26 -0.64 -5.45 -1.06
CA ALA A 26 -1.33 -5.92 0.14
C ALA A 26 -1.95 -7.32 -0.06
N ASP A 27 -2.57 -7.58 -1.21
CA ASP A 27 -3.11 -8.90 -1.57
C ASP A 27 -2.01 -9.98 -1.60
N MET A 28 -0.79 -9.59 -1.99
CA MET A 28 0.41 -10.44 -1.96
C MET A 28 1.03 -10.57 -0.55
N GLY A 29 0.46 -9.94 0.47
CA GLY A 29 0.84 -10.09 1.87
C GLY A 29 1.75 -9.01 2.44
N ALA A 30 1.97 -7.90 1.74
CA ALA A 30 2.69 -6.76 2.28
C ALA A 30 1.84 -5.96 3.30
N GLU A 31 2.51 -5.36 4.29
CA GLU A 31 1.91 -4.35 5.18
C GLU A 31 2.03 -2.98 4.50
N VAL A 32 0.94 -2.50 3.90
CA VAL A 32 0.90 -1.21 3.19
C VAL A 32 0.36 -0.13 4.12
N ILE A 33 1.17 0.88 4.40
CA ILE A 33 0.84 2.03 5.24
C ILE A 33 0.68 3.24 4.34
N ARG A 34 -0.56 3.70 4.16
CA ARG A 34 -0.87 4.92 3.40
C ARG A 34 -0.69 6.16 4.27
N ILE A 35 0.02 7.14 3.72
CA ILE A 35 0.22 8.46 4.31
C ILE A 35 -0.59 9.47 3.52
N ASP A 36 -1.58 10.06 4.18
CA ASP A 36 -2.37 11.16 3.63
C ASP A 36 -1.97 12.50 4.25
N ARG A 37 -2.36 13.59 3.59
CA ARG A 37 -2.29 14.92 4.21
C ARG A 37 -3.31 14.98 5.33
N THR A 38 -3.06 15.85 6.30
CA THR A 38 -4.03 16.11 7.37
C THR A 38 -5.34 16.62 6.74
N GLY A 39 -6.44 15.88 6.92
CA GLY A 39 -7.75 16.18 6.33
C GLY A 39 -8.01 15.59 4.94
N GLY A 40 -7.13 14.73 4.43
CA GLY A 40 -7.35 13.87 3.26
C GLY A 40 -8.18 12.62 3.57
#